data_AF-A0A9P6S8D3-F1
#
_entry.id   AF-A0A9P6S8D3-F1
#
_cell.length_a   1.000
_cell.length_b   1.000
_cell.length_c   1.000
_cell.angle_alpha   90.00
_cell.angle_beta   90.00
_cell.angle_gamma   90.00
#
_symmetry.space_group_name_H-M   'P 1'
#
loop_
_entity.id
_entity.type
_entity.pdbx_description
1 polymer ?
#
loop_
_entity_poly.entity_id
_entity_poly.type
_entity_poly.pdbx_seq_one_letter_code
_entity_poly.pdbx_strand_id
1 'polypeptide(L)'
;MSAMSSFLERVSVSGAAAGLNSQAAKFTAVALAASFTTATLILSIQGSQRKRRVRQLKEDLRKSIPPPPAFDAHSDLVNNNNYTGAAPTTLPGLQPLQPCAGSLFQDGGLQLDEELVKEQLARNIAFLGEEGVDKLRKSFVIIVGAGGVGSWAASMLVRSGVGKIRIIDFDQVSLSSLNRHATAVQADVGTPKVTAMKKAFRSIAPWVEVDARVELFQEDCAEELLSGNPDYVVDAIDNINTKLALLKFCYDHKIPVMSSMGAGAKADPSCVQISDISETFEDPLARAVRRKIKKMGVDRGIEVVYSTEKPHHVKLLPLDETQAQEADEYAALPDFRSRILPVLGPLPAMFGMSMATFITCKLAGWPMEPLPIKCREGLYVRVHRELRVRESKIEKGIETIALDRRDVGYVIEEVFRGKSAISGSMEKIGLCRWRKDKPLSLQNVVVLTKSELDKHTKLTVDADLVEIYGQEVVDSIDAKLREEAEMSRLR
;
A
#
# COMPACT_ATOMS: atom_id res chain seq x y z
N MET A 1 47.96 4.15 -0.47
CA MET A 1 49.35 3.61 -0.52
C MET A 1 49.85 3.12 0.84
N SER A 2 49.56 3.78 1.97
CA SER A 2 49.99 3.32 3.31
C SER A 2 49.35 2.01 3.80
N ALA A 3 48.05 1.76 3.51
CA ALA A 3 47.36 0.54 3.96
C ALA A 3 47.84 -0.76 3.29
N MET A 4 48.31 -0.67 2.03
CA MET A 4 48.74 -1.82 1.23
C MET A 4 50.09 -2.39 1.69
N SER A 5 50.94 -1.52 2.27
CA SER A 5 52.21 -1.91 2.91
C SER A 5 51.96 -2.80 4.14
N SER A 6 50.97 -2.43 4.97
CA SER A 6 50.70 -3.15 6.23
C SER A 6 50.05 -4.53 6.02
N PHE A 7 49.35 -4.72 4.90
CA PHE A 7 48.71 -6.00 4.55
C PHE A 7 49.75 -7.02 4.04
N LEU A 8 50.70 -6.57 3.22
CA LEU A 8 51.79 -7.41 2.73
C LEU A 8 52.77 -7.83 3.85
N GLU A 9 53.00 -6.97 4.84
CA GLU A 9 53.79 -7.31 6.03
C GLU A 9 53.10 -8.37 6.92
N ARG A 10 51.78 -8.31 7.10
CA ARG A 10 51.05 -9.29 7.92
C ARG A 10 50.93 -10.67 7.27
N VAL A 11 50.86 -10.73 5.94
CA VAL A 11 50.86 -12.00 5.20
C VAL A 11 52.25 -12.68 5.21
N SER A 12 53.33 -11.89 5.32
CA SER A 12 54.70 -12.41 5.46
C SER A 12 54.94 -13.09 6.82
N VAL A 13 54.31 -12.60 7.89
CA VAL A 13 54.61 -13.05 9.26
C VAL A 13 53.79 -14.28 9.69
N SER A 14 52.65 -14.60 9.07
CA SER A 14 51.88 -15.82 9.44
C SER A 14 52.19 -17.08 8.62
N GLY A 15 53.04 -16.98 7.58
CA GLY A 15 53.40 -18.10 6.70
C GLY A 15 54.50 -19.03 7.20
N ALA A 16 55.10 -18.78 8.36
CA ALA A 16 56.25 -19.55 8.87
C ALA A 16 55.89 -20.93 9.45
N ALA A 17 54.63 -21.39 9.33
CA ALA A 17 54.18 -22.69 9.83
C ALA A 17 53.28 -23.44 8.82
N ALA A 18 53.66 -23.50 7.55
CA ALA A 18 53.21 -24.56 6.64
C ALA A 18 54.14 -24.61 5.41
N GLY A 19 54.88 -25.71 5.26
CA GLY A 19 55.76 -25.92 4.11
C GLY A 19 54.98 -25.99 2.80
N LEU A 20 54.97 -24.89 2.04
CA LEU A 20 54.47 -24.84 0.66
C LEU A 20 55.44 -24.01 -0.20
N ASN A 21 56.64 -24.54 -0.42
CA ASN A 21 57.61 -23.99 -1.37
C ASN A 21 57.29 -24.49 -2.80
N SER A 22 56.05 -24.30 -3.26
CA SER A 22 55.62 -24.67 -4.61
C SER A 22 55.46 -23.42 -5.46
N GLN A 23 56.08 -23.42 -6.65
CA GLN A 23 55.90 -22.39 -7.69
C GLN A 23 54.42 -22.10 -7.95
N ALA A 24 53.55 -23.12 -7.84
CA ALA A 24 52.11 -22.99 -8.02
C ALA A 24 51.43 -22.06 -7.00
N ALA A 25 51.90 -22.03 -5.74
CA ALA A 25 51.37 -21.15 -4.69
C ALA A 25 51.72 -19.68 -4.95
N LYS A 26 52.92 -19.43 -5.51
CA LYS A 26 53.36 -18.08 -5.91
C LYS A 26 52.57 -17.58 -7.12
N PHE A 27 52.32 -18.43 -8.12
CA PHE A 27 51.50 -18.07 -9.28
C PHE A 27 50.03 -17.82 -8.92
N THR A 28 49.45 -18.61 -8.01
CA THR A 28 48.06 -18.38 -7.56
C THR A 28 47.91 -17.10 -6.72
N ALA A 29 48.87 -16.80 -5.84
CA ALA A 29 48.85 -15.55 -5.09
C ALA A 29 48.96 -14.31 -6.00
N VAL A 30 49.83 -14.37 -7.03
CA VAL A 30 49.99 -13.28 -8.02
C VAL A 30 48.74 -13.13 -8.88
N ALA A 31 48.13 -14.25 -9.31
CA ALA A 31 46.88 -14.22 -10.09
C ALA A 31 45.72 -13.61 -9.29
N LEU A 32 45.55 -14.01 -8.02
CA LEU A 32 44.51 -13.47 -7.13
C LEU A 32 44.72 -11.97 -6.87
N ALA A 33 45.96 -11.54 -6.65
CA ALA A 33 46.28 -10.12 -6.47
C ALA A 33 45.98 -9.31 -7.75
N ALA A 34 46.36 -9.83 -8.93
CA ALA A 34 46.09 -9.18 -10.21
C ALA A 34 44.58 -9.06 -10.46
N SER A 35 43.80 -10.14 -10.25
CA SER A 35 42.34 -10.14 -10.38
C SER A 35 41.65 -9.17 -9.42
N PHE A 36 42.15 -9.06 -8.18
CA PHE A 36 41.60 -8.12 -7.20
C PHE A 36 41.87 -6.65 -7.58
N THR A 37 43.08 -6.36 -8.07
CA THR A 37 43.45 -5.01 -8.53
C THR A 37 42.69 -4.59 -9.79
N THR A 38 42.44 -5.50 -10.72
CA THR A 38 41.64 -5.20 -11.92
C THR A 38 40.18 -5.00 -11.57
N ALA A 39 39.59 -5.83 -10.70
CA ALA A 39 38.21 -5.67 -10.24
C ALA A 39 37.99 -4.32 -9.53
N THR A 40 38.88 -3.95 -8.61
CA THR A 40 38.80 -2.66 -7.90
C THR A 40 38.98 -1.45 -8.81
N LEU A 41 39.84 -1.57 -9.83
CA LEU A 41 40.02 -0.54 -10.86
C LEU A 41 38.77 -0.39 -11.73
N ILE A 42 38.16 -1.51 -12.16
CA ILE A 42 36.93 -1.51 -12.96
C ILE A 42 35.78 -0.88 -12.17
N LEU A 43 35.55 -1.31 -10.93
CA LEU A 43 34.51 -0.75 -10.05
C LEU A 43 34.74 0.75 -9.78
N SER A 44 35.99 1.17 -9.61
CA SER A 44 36.34 2.60 -9.44
C SER A 44 36.05 3.42 -10.70
N ILE A 45 36.39 2.87 -11.89
CA ILE A 45 36.11 3.51 -13.18
C ILE A 45 34.60 3.57 -13.42
N GLN A 46 33.86 2.49 -13.19
CA GLN A 46 32.41 2.44 -13.31
C GLN A 46 31.72 3.42 -12.34
N GLY A 47 32.15 3.47 -11.08
CA GLY A 47 31.68 4.43 -10.08
C GLY A 47 31.97 5.88 -10.48
N SER A 48 33.14 6.16 -11.03
CA SER A 48 33.49 7.49 -11.55
C SER A 48 32.70 7.87 -12.80
N GLN A 49 32.46 6.93 -13.72
CA GLN A 49 31.63 7.13 -14.90
C GLN A 49 30.16 7.39 -14.53
N ARG A 50 29.61 6.68 -13.54
CA ARG A 50 28.27 6.92 -12.98
C ARG A 50 28.14 8.33 -12.43
N LYS A 51 29.11 8.79 -11.63
CA LYS A 51 29.15 10.16 -11.09
C LYS A 51 29.21 11.22 -12.21
N ARG A 52 29.96 10.97 -13.29
CA ARG A 52 30.03 11.87 -14.45
C ARG A 52 28.71 11.93 -15.23
N ARG A 53 28.06 10.79 -15.48
CA ARG A 53 26.75 10.73 -16.17
C ARG A 53 25.66 11.44 -15.37
N VAL A 54 25.59 11.23 -14.04
CA VAL A 54 24.63 11.94 -13.18
C VAL A 54 24.86 13.46 -13.22
N ARG A 55 26.12 13.92 -13.27
CA ARG A 55 26.44 15.34 -13.43
C ARG A 55 26.01 15.88 -14.80
N GLN A 56 26.28 15.17 -15.88
CA GLN A 56 25.84 15.55 -17.23
C GLN A 56 24.31 15.63 -17.31
N LEU A 57 23.59 14.60 -16.84
CA LEU A 57 22.13 14.60 -16.77
C LEU A 57 21.59 15.80 -15.97
N LYS A 58 22.20 16.13 -14.82
CA LYS A 58 21.83 17.33 -14.05
C LYS A 58 22.04 18.61 -14.83
N GLU A 59 23.12 18.69 -15.61
CA GLU A 59 23.47 19.87 -16.39
C GLU A 59 22.56 20.04 -17.62
N ASP A 60 22.25 18.94 -18.32
CA ASP A 60 21.33 18.90 -19.45
C ASP A 60 19.91 19.25 -19.01
N LEU A 61 19.46 18.72 -17.86
CA LEU A 61 18.17 19.10 -17.26
C LEU A 61 18.14 20.59 -16.94
N ARG A 62 19.19 21.11 -16.31
CA ARG A 62 19.32 22.53 -15.96
C ARG A 62 19.35 23.45 -17.19
N LYS A 63 19.88 22.99 -18.33
CA LYS A 63 19.86 23.71 -19.61
C LYS A 63 18.49 23.65 -20.29
N SER A 64 17.74 22.56 -20.11
CA SER A 64 16.43 22.34 -20.72
C SER A 64 15.26 22.99 -19.99
N ILE A 65 15.41 23.27 -18.69
CA ILE A 65 14.40 23.94 -17.87
C ILE A 65 14.61 25.45 -17.98
N PRO A 66 13.67 26.23 -18.55
CA PRO A 66 13.74 27.69 -18.44
C PRO A 66 13.73 28.06 -16.95
N PRO A 67 14.53 29.06 -16.52
CA PRO A 67 14.48 29.51 -15.13
C PRO A 67 13.03 29.85 -14.78
N PRO A 68 12.56 29.56 -13.55
CA PRO A 68 11.26 30.06 -13.12
C PRO A 68 11.23 31.56 -13.41
N PRO A 69 10.12 32.12 -13.94
CA PRO A 69 10.03 33.55 -14.17
C PRO A 69 10.46 34.25 -12.89
N ALA A 70 11.42 35.16 -13.01
CA ALA A 70 11.82 35.99 -11.90
C ALA A 70 10.54 36.67 -11.39
N PHE A 71 10.17 36.40 -10.15
CA PHE A 71 9.01 37.04 -9.55
C PHE A 71 9.44 38.48 -9.20
N ASP A 72 9.47 39.35 -10.21
CA ASP A 72 9.65 40.78 -10.03
C ASP A 72 8.32 41.32 -9.51
N ALA A 73 8.19 41.37 -8.17
CA ALA A 73 7.03 41.90 -7.47
C ALA A 73 6.67 43.36 -7.85
N HIS A 74 7.53 44.05 -8.61
CA HIS A 74 7.33 45.42 -9.06
C HIS A 74 6.81 45.57 -10.50
N SER A 75 6.94 44.59 -11.40
CA SER A 75 6.52 44.75 -12.81
C SER A 75 5.06 44.39 -13.07
N ASP A 76 4.52 43.42 -12.32
CA ASP A 76 3.18 42.87 -12.60
C ASP A 76 2.03 43.62 -11.91
N LEU A 77 2.36 44.53 -10.98
CA LEU A 77 1.38 45.45 -10.37
C LEU A 77 1.08 46.67 -11.27
N VAL A 78 1.92 46.98 -12.26
CA VAL A 78 1.73 48.16 -13.12
C VAL A 78 0.89 47.83 -14.37
N ASN A 79 0.82 46.55 -14.78
CA ASN A 79 0.21 46.16 -16.06
C ASN A 79 -1.26 45.71 -15.98
N ASN A 80 -1.89 45.71 -14.80
CA ASN A 80 -3.30 45.32 -14.63
C ASN A 80 -4.31 46.49 -14.64
N ASN A 81 -3.90 47.70 -15.05
CA ASN A 81 -4.79 48.87 -15.13
C ASN A 81 -5.56 49.03 -16.45
N ASN A 82 -5.66 47.98 -17.29
CA ASN A 82 -6.51 48.00 -18.50
C ASN A 82 -7.89 47.38 -18.29
N TYR A 83 -8.46 47.49 -17.09
CA TYR A 83 -9.91 47.36 -16.90
C TYR A 83 -10.53 48.76 -16.87
N THR A 84 -11.18 49.12 -17.97
CA THR A 84 -12.14 50.22 -18.04
C THR A 84 -13.34 49.89 -17.14
N GLY A 85 -13.30 50.38 -15.90
CA GLY A 85 -14.39 50.31 -14.93
C GLY A 85 -14.12 51.30 -13.81
N ALA A 86 -15.08 52.19 -13.56
CA ALA A 86 -15.07 53.34 -12.66
C ALA A 86 -14.08 53.29 -11.46
N ALA A 87 -13.36 54.39 -11.26
CA ALA A 87 -12.46 54.61 -10.13
C ALA A 87 -13.16 54.42 -8.76
N PRO A 88 -12.60 53.65 -7.82
CA PRO A 88 -13.07 53.65 -6.45
C PRO A 88 -12.49 54.86 -5.71
N THR A 89 -13.38 55.71 -5.23
CA THR A 89 -13.13 56.79 -4.29
C THR A 89 -12.37 56.25 -3.07
N THR A 90 -11.20 56.80 -2.77
CA THR A 90 -10.44 56.49 -1.56
C THR A 90 -11.22 56.93 -0.32
N LEU A 91 -11.67 55.96 0.48
CA LEU A 91 -12.11 56.20 1.86
C LEU A 91 -10.88 56.56 2.71
N PRO A 92 -10.84 57.74 3.38
CA PRO A 92 -9.73 58.11 4.23
C PRO A 92 -9.80 57.34 5.55
N GLY A 93 -8.76 56.54 5.87
CA GLY A 93 -8.63 55.91 7.19
C GLY A 93 -8.02 54.51 7.26
N LEU A 94 -7.79 53.82 6.13
CA LEU A 94 -7.16 52.50 6.13
C LEU A 94 -5.66 52.61 5.83
N GLN A 95 -4.84 52.36 6.85
CA GLN A 95 -3.40 52.18 6.66
C GLN A 95 -3.11 50.83 5.98
N PRO A 96 -2.19 50.76 5.01
CA PRO A 96 -1.73 49.51 4.45
C PRO A 96 -1.08 48.65 5.54
N LEU A 97 -1.44 47.36 5.61
CA LEU A 97 -0.80 46.40 6.50
C LEU A 97 0.70 46.32 6.15
N GLN A 98 1.57 46.60 7.12
CA GLN A 98 3.01 46.40 6.96
C GLN A 98 3.31 44.91 6.79
N PRO A 99 4.17 44.51 5.83
CA PRO A 99 4.62 43.14 5.73
C PRO A 99 5.49 42.82 6.96
N CYS A 100 5.17 41.74 7.67
CA CYS A 100 5.93 41.26 8.80
C CYS A 100 7.33 40.81 8.34
N ALA A 101 8.27 41.74 8.27
CA ALA A 101 9.70 41.46 8.08
C ALA A 101 10.31 41.05 9.43
N GLY A 102 9.97 39.85 9.90
CA GLY A 102 10.60 39.19 11.03
C GLY A 102 11.31 37.92 10.56
N SER A 103 12.60 37.81 10.82
CA SER A 103 13.42 36.64 10.50
C SER A 103 12.89 35.38 11.21
N LEU A 104 12.12 34.55 10.49
CA LEU A 104 11.56 33.27 10.96
C LEU A 104 12.57 32.11 10.96
N PHE A 105 13.85 32.36 10.67
CA PHE A 105 14.87 31.33 10.51
C PHE A 105 16.00 31.54 11.51
N GLN A 106 15.85 30.95 12.70
CA GLN A 106 16.96 30.64 13.60
C GLN A 106 17.03 29.13 13.80
N ASP A 107 18.26 28.61 13.82
CA ASP A 107 18.59 27.20 14.03
C ASP A 107 18.12 26.75 15.43
N GLY A 108 16.92 26.16 15.47
CA GLY A 108 16.34 25.66 16.73
C GLY A 108 14.82 25.53 16.69
N GLY A 109 14.27 24.83 15.70
CA GLY A 109 12.83 24.54 15.62
C GLY A 109 11.97 25.77 15.31
N LEU A 110 11.26 25.73 14.18
CA LEU A 110 10.24 26.73 13.87
C LEU A 110 9.09 26.59 14.89
N GLN A 111 9.09 27.40 15.95
CA GLN A 111 7.88 27.66 16.73
C GLN A 111 6.96 28.51 15.85
N LEU A 112 6.24 27.84 14.94
CA LEU A 112 5.10 28.48 14.29
C LEU A 112 4.07 28.80 15.35
N ASP A 113 3.41 29.93 15.16
CA ASP A 113 2.22 30.29 15.93
C ASP A 113 1.19 29.16 15.84
N GLU A 114 0.79 28.63 16.99
CA GLU A 114 -0.21 27.55 17.06
C GLU A 114 -1.56 27.99 16.47
N GLU A 115 -1.88 29.29 16.43
CA GLU A 115 -3.07 29.78 15.71
C GLU A 115 -2.96 29.53 14.20
N LEU A 116 -1.78 29.75 13.59
CA LEU A 116 -1.56 29.47 12.17
C LEU A 116 -1.61 27.97 11.86
N VAL A 117 -1.08 27.14 12.78
CA VAL A 117 -1.16 25.68 12.64
C VAL A 117 -2.61 25.21 12.74
N LYS A 118 -3.38 25.75 13.69
CA LYS A 118 -4.81 25.47 13.82
C LYS A 118 -5.59 25.91 12.59
N GLU A 119 -5.30 27.09 12.03
CA GLU A 119 -5.94 27.57 10.80
C GLU A 119 -5.61 26.65 9.61
N GLN A 120 -4.34 26.23 9.46
CA GLN A 120 -3.94 25.25 8.44
C GLN A 120 -4.70 23.93 8.59
N LEU A 121 -4.97 23.50 9.82
CA LEU A 121 -5.67 22.25 10.15
C LEU A 121 -7.18 22.42 10.37
N ALA A 122 -7.75 23.60 10.12
CA ALA A 122 -9.13 23.93 10.50
C ALA A 122 -10.16 22.95 9.93
N ARG A 123 -9.91 22.41 8.73
CA ARG A 123 -10.80 21.40 8.10
C ARG A 123 -10.68 20.03 8.74
N ASN A 124 -9.50 19.66 9.21
CA ASN A 124 -9.30 18.42 9.98
C ASN A 124 -9.93 18.56 11.36
N ILE A 125 -9.79 19.73 12.01
CA ILE A 125 -10.42 20.02 13.30
C ILE A 125 -11.95 19.94 13.16
N ALA A 126 -12.51 20.54 12.11
CA ALA A 126 -13.95 20.47 11.84
C ALA A 126 -14.46 19.04 11.61
N PHE A 127 -13.62 18.14 11.06
CA PHE A 127 -13.99 16.76 10.75
C PHE A 127 -13.75 15.78 11.93
N LEU A 128 -12.57 15.83 12.55
CA LEU A 128 -12.11 14.91 13.59
C LEU A 128 -12.35 15.43 15.02
N GLY A 129 -12.74 16.69 15.16
CA GLY A 129 -12.77 17.41 16.44
C GLY A 129 -11.37 17.86 16.89
N GLU A 130 -11.33 18.76 17.87
CA GLU A 130 -10.06 19.22 18.45
C GLU A 130 -9.28 18.06 19.08
N GLU A 131 -9.94 17.19 19.84
CA GLU A 131 -9.30 16.04 20.49
C GLU A 131 -8.66 15.08 19.48
N GLY A 132 -9.34 14.80 18.35
CA GLY A 132 -8.82 13.92 17.31
C GLY A 132 -7.57 14.50 16.64
N VAL A 133 -7.58 15.80 16.37
CA VAL A 133 -6.41 16.50 15.82
C VAL A 133 -5.28 16.58 16.84
N ASP A 134 -5.56 16.81 18.12
CA ASP A 134 -4.54 16.82 19.18
C ASP A 134 -3.84 15.47 19.33
N LYS A 135 -4.56 14.35 19.17
CA LYS A 135 -3.97 13.00 19.11
C LYS A 135 -3.05 12.87 17.89
N LEU A 136 -3.49 13.31 16.70
CA LEU A 136 -2.66 13.31 15.51
C LEU A 136 -1.39 14.15 15.69
N ARG A 137 -1.50 15.35 16.26
CA ARG A 137 -0.38 16.25 16.53
C ARG A 137 0.68 15.64 17.46
N LYS A 138 0.29 14.71 18.32
CA LYS A 138 1.20 13.98 19.22
C LYS A 138 1.71 12.67 18.64
N SER A 139 1.15 12.22 17.52
CA SER A 139 1.48 10.92 16.94
C SER A 139 2.82 10.89 16.22
N PHE A 140 3.46 9.71 16.27
CA PHE A 140 4.68 9.38 15.56
C PHE A 140 4.43 8.23 14.56
N VAL A 141 4.63 8.51 13.27
CA VAL A 141 4.47 7.52 12.20
C VAL A 141 5.80 7.25 11.50
N ILE A 142 6.10 5.97 11.26
CA ILE A 142 7.26 5.55 10.46
C ILE A 142 6.79 5.08 9.09
N ILE A 143 7.45 5.53 8.02
CA ILE A 143 7.20 5.12 6.65
C ILE A 143 8.45 4.44 6.11
N VAL A 144 8.30 3.18 5.71
CA VAL A 144 9.36 2.40 5.09
C VAL A 144 9.09 2.31 3.59
N GLY A 145 9.95 2.94 2.81
CA GLY A 145 9.79 3.16 1.38
C GLY A 145 9.25 4.57 1.05
N ALA A 146 10.01 5.35 0.30
CA ALA A 146 9.72 6.69 -0.18
C ALA A 146 9.34 6.70 -1.68
N GLY A 147 8.78 5.59 -2.19
CA GLY A 147 8.35 5.46 -3.58
C GLY A 147 7.01 6.15 -3.90
N GLY A 148 6.34 5.69 -4.95
CA GLY A 148 5.05 6.25 -5.39
C GLY A 148 3.89 6.04 -4.41
N VAL A 149 3.99 5.11 -3.46
CA VAL A 149 2.99 4.93 -2.39
C VAL A 149 3.40 5.74 -1.16
N GLY A 150 4.57 5.44 -0.60
CA GLY A 150 5.01 6.03 0.67
C GLY A 150 5.20 7.55 0.61
N SER A 151 5.62 8.11 -0.54
CA SER A 151 5.72 9.57 -0.68
C SER A 151 4.36 10.27 -0.57
N TRP A 152 3.30 9.68 -1.13
CA TRP A 152 1.93 10.19 -1.02
C TRP A 152 1.31 9.96 0.35
N ALA A 153 1.55 8.77 0.94
CA ALA A 153 1.11 8.47 2.30
C ALA A 153 1.69 9.48 3.30
N ALA A 154 3.02 9.67 3.28
CA ALA A 154 3.71 10.63 4.13
C ALA A 154 3.23 12.07 3.87
N SER A 155 3.03 12.46 2.61
CA SER A 155 2.57 13.80 2.27
C SER A 155 1.20 14.11 2.85
N MET A 156 0.28 13.15 2.79
CA MET A 156 -1.06 13.34 3.36
C MET A 156 -1.05 13.26 4.88
N LEU A 157 -0.30 12.35 5.49
CA LEU A 157 -0.15 12.29 6.96
C LEU A 157 0.38 13.61 7.54
N VAL A 158 1.41 14.18 6.92
CA VAL A 158 1.97 15.49 7.31
C VAL A 158 0.90 16.59 7.18
N ARG A 159 0.17 16.64 6.05
CA ARG A 159 -0.91 17.61 5.85
C ARG A 159 -2.10 17.39 6.79
N SER A 160 -2.27 16.17 7.29
CA SER A 160 -3.37 15.80 8.18
C SER A 160 -3.13 16.19 9.64
N GLY A 161 -1.90 16.53 10.03
CA GLY A 161 -1.60 16.95 11.40
C GLY A 161 -0.60 16.07 12.15
N VAL A 162 -0.06 14.99 11.54
CA VAL A 162 0.90 14.09 12.22
C VAL A 162 2.15 14.88 12.64
N GLY A 163 2.45 14.89 13.93
CA GLY A 163 3.50 15.74 14.51
C GLY A 163 4.92 15.26 14.25
N LYS A 164 5.13 13.94 14.15
CA LYS A 164 6.44 13.35 13.89
C LYS A 164 6.36 12.26 12.84
N ILE A 165 7.29 12.31 11.89
CA ILE A 165 7.38 11.35 10.80
C ILE A 165 8.83 10.89 10.63
N ARG A 166 9.06 9.58 10.63
CA ARG A 166 10.35 8.99 10.20
C ARG A 166 10.16 8.36 8.83
N ILE A 167 11.05 8.66 7.90
CA ILE A 167 11.01 8.14 6.54
C ILE A 167 12.31 7.39 6.27
N ILE A 168 12.19 6.13 5.85
CA ILE A 168 13.31 5.21 5.66
C ILE A 168 13.31 4.77 4.21
N ASP A 169 14.33 5.18 3.46
CA ASP A 169 14.58 4.74 2.08
C ASP A 169 16.04 5.05 1.70
N PHE A 170 16.71 4.10 1.04
CA PHE A 170 18.10 4.22 0.60
C PHE A 170 18.23 4.80 -0.82
N ASP A 171 17.14 4.83 -1.59
CA ASP A 171 17.13 5.24 -2.99
C ASP A 171 17.29 6.75 -3.18
N GLN A 172 17.74 7.10 -4.38
CA GLN A 172 17.75 8.46 -4.89
C GLN A 172 16.58 8.72 -5.84
N VAL A 173 16.20 9.99 -5.97
CA VAL A 173 15.23 10.44 -6.96
C VAL A 173 15.79 10.21 -8.36
N SER A 174 15.05 9.46 -9.19
CA SER A 174 15.34 9.27 -10.61
C SER A 174 14.35 10.04 -11.47
N LEU A 175 14.68 10.34 -12.73
CA LEU A 175 13.71 10.94 -13.67
C LEU A 175 12.46 10.06 -13.83
N SER A 176 12.62 8.74 -13.87
CA SER A 176 11.52 7.78 -13.96
C SER A 176 10.66 7.70 -12.70
N SER A 177 11.11 8.24 -11.56
CA SER A 177 10.32 8.31 -10.32
C SER A 177 9.35 9.50 -10.32
N LEU A 178 9.62 10.55 -11.10
CA LEU A 178 8.85 11.80 -11.11
C LEU A 178 7.42 11.62 -11.65
N ASN A 179 7.13 10.54 -12.37
CA ASN A 179 5.77 10.25 -12.83
C ASN A 179 4.80 9.86 -11.70
N ARG A 180 5.30 9.57 -10.50
CA ARG A 180 4.49 9.04 -9.38
C ARG A 180 4.92 9.48 -7.99
N HIS A 181 6.14 10.02 -7.81
CA HIS A 181 6.61 10.49 -6.51
C HIS A 181 5.94 11.82 -6.13
N ALA A 182 5.43 11.95 -4.91
CA ALA A 182 4.56 13.06 -4.51
C ALA A 182 5.26 14.43 -4.45
N THR A 183 6.49 14.47 -3.94
CA THR A 183 7.18 15.74 -3.59
C THR A 183 8.45 16.03 -4.35
N ALA A 184 8.96 15.06 -5.13
CA ALA A 184 10.23 15.21 -5.81
C ALA A 184 10.02 16.00 -7.09
N VAL A 185 10.89 16.98 -7.34
CA VAL A 185 10.90 17.74 -8.60
C VAL A 185 12.13 17.40 -9.43
N GLN A 186 12.16 17.88 -10.67
CA GLN A 186 13.30 17.72 -11.59
C GLN A 186 14.65 18.13 -10.97
N ALA A 187 14.66 19.19 -10.15
CA ALA A 187 15.87 19.65 -9.45
C ALA A 187 16.38 18.68 -8.38
N ASP A 188 15.54 17.77 -7.89
CA ASP A 188 15.91 16.81 -6.84
C ASP A 188 16.50 15.51 -7.39
N VAL A 189 16.56 15.34 -8.73
CA VAL A 189 17.14 14.14 -9.36
C VAL A 189 18.57 13.91 -8.87
N GLY A 190 18.86 12.68 -8.41
CA GLY A 190 20.14 12.29 -7.82
C GLY A 190 20.36 12.80 -6.39
N THR A 191 19.31 13.20 -5.68
CA THR A 191 19.31 13.39 -4.23
C THR A 191 18.56 12.23 -3.55
N PRO A 192 18.88 11.84 -2.30
CA PRO A 192 18.12 10.81 -1.60
C PRO A 192 16.64 11.18 -1.48
N LYS A 193 15.74 10.22 -1.74
CA LYS A 193 14.28 10.46 -1.73
C LYS A 193 13.81 11.02 -0.39
N VAL A 194 14.28 10.46 0.72
CA VAL A 194 13.94 10.91 2.07
C VAL A 194 14.39 12.35 2.34
N THR A 195 15.52 12.79 1.76
CA THR A 195 16.01 14.16 1.87
C THR A 195 15.14 15.12 1.06
N ALA A 196 14.75 14.74 -0.15
CA ALA A 196 13.83 15.52 -0.98
C ALA A 196 12.45 15.68 -0.28
N MET A 197 11.94 14.61 0.33
CA MET A 197 10.70 14.67 1.13
C MET A 197 10.86 15.58 2.35
N LYS A 198 11.95 15.47 3.11
CA LYS A 198 12.22 16.35 4.27
C LYS A 198 12.27 17.83 3.87
N LYS A 199 12.91 18.14 2.74
CA LYS A 199 12.94 19.50 2.17
C LYS A 199 11.52 19.99 1.83
N ALA A 200 10.72 19.16 1.16
CA ALA A 200 9.36 19.52 0.80
C ALA A 200 8.46 19.71 2.04
N PHE A 201 8.52 18.81 3.02
CA PHE A 201 7.68 18.88 4.22
C PHE A 201 7.99 20.10 5.09
N ARG A 202 9.26 20.54 5.15
CA ARG A 202 9.60 21.82 5.80
C ARG A 202 8.86 23.02 5.21
N SER A 203 8.56 23.01 3.91
CA SER A 203 7.78 24.06 3.24
C SER A 203 6.26 23.89 3.38
N ILE A 204 5.79 22.67 3.63
CA ILE A 204 4.36 22.34 3.72
C ILE A 204 3.83 22.49 5.14
N ALA A 205 4.59 21.99 6.11
CA ALA A 205 4.23 21.89 7.52
C ALA A 205 5.51 22.05 8.34
N PRO A 206 6.05 23.28 8.47
CA PRO A 206 7.31 23.54 9.18
C PRO A 206 7.33 23.08 10.66
N TRP A 207 6.14 22.88 11.24
CA TRP A 207 5.93 22.35 12.58
C TRP A 207 6.14 20.83 12.72
N VAL A 208 6.26 20.08 11.61
CA VAL A 208 6.42 18.62 11.66
C VAL A 208 7.88 18.22 11.90
N GLU A 209 8.12 17.31 12.84
CA GLU A 209 9.44 16.72 13.02
C GLU A 209 9.66 15.62 11.97
N VAL A 210 10.56 15.87 11.02
CA VAL A 210 10.93 14.90 9.98
C VAL A 210 12.29 14.27 10.24
N ASP A 211 12.30 13.00 10.61
CA ASP A 211 13.48 12.15 10.68
C ASP A 211 13.67 11.42 9.34
N ALA A 212 14.75 11.72 8.62
CA ALA A 212 15.01 11.17 7.30
C ALA A 212 16.21 10.22 7.37
N ARG A 213 15.97 8.92 7.17
CA ARG A 213 16.97 7.86 7.24
C ARG A 213 17.29 7.34 5.84
N VAL A 214 18.51 7.62 5.37
CA VAL A 214 19.02 7.14 4.07
C VAL A 214 19.58 5.74 4.25
N GLU A 215 18.70 4.79 4.55
CA GLU A 215 19.06 3.44 4.98
C GLU A 215 18.13 2.41 4.36
N LEU A 216 18.65 1.22 4.10
CA LEU A 216 17.85 0.08 3.62
C LEU A 216 17.32 -0.67 4.84
N PHE A 217 16.00 -0.86 4.90
CA PHE A 217 15.42 -1.68 5.96
C PHE A 217 15.86 -3.14 5.82
N GLN A 218 16.39 -3.70 6.88
CA GLN A 218 16.77 -5.11 7.02
C GLN A 218 16.42 -5.57 8.45
N GLU A 219 16.36 -6.89 8.65
CA GLU A 219 15.93 -7.48 9.93
C GLU A 219 16.88 -7.13 11.08
N ASP A 220 18.19 -7.06 10.82
CA ASP A 220 19.23 -6.70 11.77
C ASP A 220 19.13 -5.25 12.25
N CYS A 221 18.73 -4.32 11.38
CA CYS A 221 18.54 -2.91 11.72
C CYS A 221 17.11 -2.58 12.19
N ALA A 222 16.20 -3.56 12.24
CA ALA A 222 14.77 -3.30 12.50
C ALA A 222 14.52 -2.64 13.86
N GLU A 223 15.23 -3.07 14.89
CA GLU A 223 15.10 -2.53 16.26
C GLU A 223 15.50 -1.06 16.35
N GLU A 224 16.60 -0.68 15.68
CA GLU A 224 17.04 0.71 15.63
C GLU A 224 16.10 1.56 14.76
N LEU A 225 15.79 1.09 13.56
CA LEU A 225 15.03 1.85 12.57
C LEU A 225 13.58 2.10 13.00
N LEU A 226 12.97 1.14 13.71
CA LEU A 226 11.60 1.22 14.23
C LEU A 226 11.54 1.67 15.69
N SER A 227 12.68 2.07 16.26
CA SER A 227 12.75 2.60 17.64
C SER A 227 11.93 3.88 17.83
N GLY A 228 11.61 4.17 19.10
CA GLY A 228 10.92 5.40 19.49
C GLY A 228 9.41 5.25 19.67
N ASN A 229 8.92 4.01 19.79
CA ASN A 229 7.51 3.67 20.04
C ASN A 229 6.55 4.34 19.05
N PRO A 230 6.65 4.04 17.75
CA PRO A 230 5.76 4.62 16.77
C PRO A 230 4.32 4.18 17.02
N ASP A 231 3.38 5.12 16.87
CA ASP A 231 1.94 4.83 16.93
C ASP A 231 1.48 4.07 15.70
N TYR A 232 2.20 4.20 14.57
CA TYR A 232 1.90 3.49 13.34
C TYR A 232 3.13 3.30 12.44
N VAL A 233 3.15 2.20 11.70
CA VAL A 233 4.12 1.93 10.63
C VAL A 233 3.41 1.77 9.29
N VAL A 234 3.93 2.44 8.26
CA VAL A 234 3.50 2.34 6.87
C VAL A 234 4.55 1.55 6.10
N ASP A 235 4.15 0.41 5.58
CA ASP A 235 4.97 -0.38 4.68
C ASP A 235 4.63 -0.08 3.21
N ALA A 236 5.55 0.58 2.53
CA ALA A 236 5.52 0.87 1.10
C ALA A 236 6.70 0.21 0.35
N ILE A 237 7.27 -0.87 0.88
CA ILE A 237 8.37 -1.63 0.29
C ILE A 237 7.88 -2.44 -0.92
N ASP A 238 8.69 -2.55 -1.96
CA ASP A 238 8.43 -3.37 -3.15
C ASP A 238 9.06 -4.77 -3.09
N ASN A 239 10.18 -4.94 -2.38
CA ASN A 239 10.82 -6.23 -2.15
C ASN A 239 10.02 -7.10 -1.16
N ILE A 240 9.63 -8.30 -1.59
CA ILE A 240 8.82 -9.23 -0.78
C ILE A 240 9.52 -9.68 0.51
N ASN A 241 10.83 -9.97 0.47
CA ASN A 241 11.52 -10.49 1.64
C ASN A 241 11.68 -9.42 2.71
N THR A 242 12.11 -8.22 2.33
CA THR A 242 12.21 -7.06 3.23
C THR A 242 10.84 -6.68 3.81
N LYS A 243 9.79 -6.71 2.99
CA LYS A 243 8.40 -6.54 3.42
C LYS A 243 8.01 -7.55 4.49
N LEU A 244 8.28 -8.84 4.28
CA LEU A 244 7.94 -9.87 5.26
C LEU A 244 8.69 -9.71 6.59
N ALA A 245 9.98 -9.33 6.54
CA ALA A 245 10.76 -9.04 7.73
C ALA A 245 10.14 -7.88 8.54
N LEU A 246 9.78 -6.78 7.87
CA LEU A 246 9.11 -5.64 8.49
C LEU A 246 7.78 -6.05 9.14
N LEU A 247 6.91 -6.72 8.39
CA LEU A 247 5.59 -7.11 8.88
C LEU A 247 5.67 -8.10 10.05
N LYS A 248 6.61 -9.05 9.99
CA LYS A 248 6.84 -9.99 11.10
C LYS A 248 7.34 -9.27 12.34
N PHE A 249 8.33 -8.38 12.18
CA PHE A 249 8.87 -7.61 13.30
C PHE A 249 7.80 -6.77 13.97
N CYS A 250 7.00 -6.02 13.20
CA CYS A 250 5.89 -5.22 13.73
C CYS A 250 4.85 -6.09 14.45
N TYR A 251 4.50 -7.24 13.88
CA TYR A 251 3.55 -8.16 14.50
C TYR A 251 4.05 -8.69 15.85
N ASP A 252 5.30 -9.15 15.91
CA ASP A 252 5.89 -9.71 17.13
C ASP A 252 6.02 -8.68 18.26
N HIS A 253 6.31 -7.43 17.90
CA HIS A 253 6.45 -6.32 18.84
C HIS A 253 5.15 -5.56 19.08
N LYS A 254 4.03 -6.03 18.49
CA LYS A 254 2.69 -5.39 18.60
C LYS A 254 2.68 -3.93 18.16
N ILE A 255 3.50 -3.59 17.16
CA ILE A 255 3.54 -2.27 16.54
C ILE A 255 2.48 -2.24 15.44
N PRO A 256 1.48 -1.31 15.49
CA PRO A 256 0.48 -1.20 14.44
C PRO A 256 1.12 -0.95 13.08
N VAL A 257 0.74 -1.74 12.07
CA VAL A 257 1.34 -1.67 10.73
C VAL A 257 0.28 -1.80 9.65
N MET A 258 0.39 -0.98 8.60
CA MET A 258 -0.40 -1.11 7.40
C MET A 258 0.50 -1.28 6.19
N SER A 259 0.20 -2.25 5.34
CA SER A 259 1.05 -2.60 4.19
C SER A 259 0.40 -2.32 2.84
N SER A 260 1.18 -1.79 1.92
CA SER A 260 0.82 -1.63 0.53
C SER A 260 1.10 -2.88 -0.28
N MET A 261 0.08 -3.37 -1.00
CA MET A 261 0.17 -4.50 -1.92
C MET A 261 0.41 -4.02 -3.36
N GLY A 262 0.02 -4.82 -4.37
CA GLY A 262 0.41 -4.57 -5.75
C GLY A 262 -0.38 -3.45 -6.41
N ALA A 263 0.25 -2.28 -6.59
CA ALA A 263 -0.30 -1.15 -7.37
C ALA A 263 0.15 -1.13 -8.84
N GLY A 264 1.01 -2.07 -9.27
CA GLY A 264 1.51 -2.15 -10.66
C GLY A 264 0.54 -2.83 -11.63
N ALA A 265 0.61 -2.48 -12.91
CA ALA A 265 -0.20 -3.05 -14.01
C ALA A 265 -1.73 -3.00 -13.77
N LYS A 266 -2.19 -1.96 -13.09
CA LYS A 266 -3.58 -1.71 -12.70
C LYS A 266 -3.94 -0.25 -13.00
N ALA A 267 -5.22 0.03 -13.23
CA ALA A 267 -5.72 1.34 -13.62
C ALA A 267 -7.06 1.75 -12.99
N ASP A 268 -7.87 0.81 -12.49
CA ASP A 268 -9.21 1.09 -11.98
C ASP A 268 -9.16 1.54 -10.50
N PRO A 269 -9.46 2.82 -10.21
CA PRO A 269 -9.47 3.34 -8.84
C PRO A 269 -10.58 2.76 -7.97
N SER A 270 -11.70 2.31 -8.56
CA SER A 270 -12.85 1.77 -7.82
C SER A 270 -12.57 0.41 -7.18
N CYS A 271 -11.50 -0.25 -7.63
CA CYS A 271 -11.06 -1.53 -7.14
C CYS A 271 -10.09 -1.44 -5.94
N VAL A 272 -9.71 -0.25 -5.46
CA VAL A 272 -8.82 -0.09 -4.30
C VAL A 272 -9.58 -0.38 -3.00
N GLN A 273 -9.06 -1.29 -2.19
CA GLN A 273 -9.70 -1.80 -0.98
C GLN A 273 -8.73 -1.80 0.20
N ILE A 274 -9.28 -1.66 1.41
CA ILE A 274 -8.58 -1.85 2.67
C ILE A 274 -9.22 -3.04 3.38
N SER A 275 -8.43 -4.02 3.80
CA SER A 275 -8.90 -5.15 4.59
C SER A 275 -7.76 -5.73 5.44
N ASP A 276 -8.07 -6.73 6.26
CA ASP A 276 -7.02 -7.58 6.82
C ASP A 276 -6.33 -8.37 5.69
N ILE A 277 -5.04 -8.69 5.88
CA ILE A 277 -4.27 -9.49 4.92
C ILE A 277 -4.94 -10.84 4.62
N SER A 278 -5.64 -11.45 5.58
CA SER A 278 -6.33 -12.73 5.42
C SER A 278 -7.51 -12.67 4.46
N GLU A 279 -8.12 -11.50 4.28
CA GLU A 279 -9.34 -11.27 3.50
C GLU A 279 -9.06 -10.80 2.07
N THR A 280 -7.80 -10.55 1.73
CA THR A 280 -7.40 -10.07 0.40
C THR A 280 -7.69 -11.07 -0.72
N PHE A 281 -8.14 -10.57 -1.88
CA PHE A 281 -8.40 -11.36 -3.08
C PHE A 281 -7.93 -10.66 -4.36
N GLU A 282 -7.75 -11.43 -5.45
CA GLU A 282 -7.31 -11.00 -6.80
C GLU A 282 -5.91 -10.36 -6.93
N ASP A 283 -5.31 -9.85 -5.84
CA ASP A 283 -3.98 -9.26 -5.84
C ASP A 283 -2.84 -10.31 -5.75
N PRO A 284 -1.95 -10.43 -6.76
CA PRO A 284 -0.87 -11.41 -6.73
C PRO A 284 0.18 -11.18 -5.64
N LEU A 285 0.49 -9.91 -5.33
CA LEU A 285 1.46 -9.57 -4.28
C LEU A 285 0.86 -9.86 -2.91
N ALA A 286 -0.40 -9.47 -2.67
CA ALA A 286 -1.12 -9.80 -1.44
C ALA A 286 -1.18 -11.30 -1.21
N ARG A 287 -1.47 -12.08 -2.26
CA ARG A 287 -1.48 -13.55 -2.19
C ARG A 287 -0.09 -14.11 -1.82
N ALA A 288 0.99 -13.59 -2.40
CA ALA A 288 2.34 -14.05 -2.12
C ALA A 288 2.77 -13.74 -0.68
N VAL A 289 2.53 -12.50 -0.22
CA VAL A 289 2.83 -12.05 1.14
C VAL A 289 2.01 -12.84 2.15
N ARG A 290 0.68 -12.93 1.97
CA ARG A 290 -0.23 -13.70 2.83
C ARG A 290 0.23 -15.15 3.02
N ARG A 291 0.62 -15.83 1.94
CA ARG A 291 1.08 -17.23 2.01
C ARG A 291 2.40 -17.39 2.77
N LYS A 292 3.34 -16.46 2.58
CA LYS A 292 4.65 -16.52 3.25
C LYS A 292 4.55 -16.14 4.72
N ILE A 293 3.84 -15.06 5.04
CA ILE A 293 3.71 -14.58 6.42
C ILE A 293 2.89 -15.56 7.29
N LYS A 294 1.90 -16.25 6.71
CA LYS A 294 1.18 -17.35 7.38
C LYS A 294 2.09 -18.51 7.77
N LYS A 295 3.09 -18.84 6.95
CA LYS A 295 4.10 -19.86 7.31
C LYS A 295 5.03 -19.39 8.43
N MET A 296 5.14 -18.09 8.65
CA MET A 296 5.90 -17.50 9.75
C MET A 296 5.07 -17.37 11.04
N GLY A 297 3.82 -17.88 11.05
CA GLY A 297 2.95 -17.89 12.22
C GLY A 297 1.98 -16.71 12.32
N VAL A 298 1.87 -15.87 11.29
CA VAL A 298 0.96 -14.70 11.28
C VAL A 298 -0.17 -14.93 10.29
N ASP A 299 -1.37 -15.16 10.78
CA ASP A 299 -2.55 -15.47 9.96
C ASP A 299 -3.48 -14.27 9.72
N ARG A 300 -3.59 -13.36 10.70
CA ARG A 300 -4.45 -12.15 10.70
C ARG A 300 -3.80 -11.03 11.52
N GLY A 301 -4.41 -9.85 11.50
CA GLY A 301 -4.02 -8.70 12.33
C GLY A 301 -3.09 -7.72 11.63
N ILE A 302 -3.03 -7.76 10.28
CA ILE A 302 -2.24 -6.82 9.49
C ILE A 302 -3.17 -6.18 8.48
N GLU A 303 -3.40 -4.88 8.62
CA GLU A 303 -4.20 -4.13 7.66
C GLU A 303 -3.40 -3.90 6.37
N VAL A 304 -4.06 -4.02 5.23
CA VAL A 304 -3.42 -3.83 3.93
C VAL A 304 -4.30 -3.03 2.99
N VAL A 305 -3.67 -2.23 2.14
CA VAL A 305 -4.31 -1.68 0.95
C VAL A 305 -3.94 -2.55 -0.26
N TYR A 306 -4.94 -2.97 -1.00
CA TYR A 306 -4.78 -3.78 -2.20
C TYR A 306 -5.79 -3.36 -3.26
N SER A 307 -5.71 -3.95 -4.45
CA SER A 307 -6.74 -3.75 -5.46
C SER A 307 -7.27 -5.08 -5.98
N THR A 308 -8.60 -5.14 -6.12
CA THR A 308 -9.37 -6.27 -6.65
C THR A 308 -9.35 -6.34 -8.17
N GLU A 309 -8.71 -5.37 -8.84
CA GLU A 309 -8.52 -5.36 -10.28
C GLU A 309 -7.57 -6.47 -10.70
N LYS A 310 -7.97 -7.23 -11.71
CA LYS A 310 -7.11 -8.22 -12.34
C LYS A 310 -6.05 -7.50 -13.18
N PRO A 311 -4.75 -7.79 -13.00
CA PRO A 311 -3.71 -7.13 -13.79
C PRO A 311 -3.95 -7.32 -15.29
N HIS A 312 -3.99 -6.21 -16.02
CA HIS A 312 -4.11 -6.26 -17.48
C HIS A 312 -2.82 -6.77 -18.13
N HIS A 313 -2.89 -7.26 -19.37
CA HIS A 313 -1.72 -7.67 -20.16
C HIS A 313 -0.88 -6.47 -20.59
N VAL A 314 -0.19 -5.83 -19.64
CA VAL A 314 0.76 -4.76 -19.94
C VAL A 314 2.12 -5.39 -20.24
N LYS A 315 2.73 -5.00 -21.37
CA LYS A 315 4.07 -5.47 -21.74
C LYS A 315 5.07 -4.98 -20.69
N LEU A 316 5.88 -5.92 -20.21
CA LEU A 316 6.98 -5.63 -19.31
C LEU A 316 8.03 -4.76 -20.01
N LEU A 317 8.56 -3.76 -19.32
CA LEU A 317 9.59 -2.89 -19.87
C LEU A 317 10.91 -3.68 -20.02
N PRO A 318 11.65 -3.49 -21.13
CA PRO A 318 13.00 -4.02 -21.25
C PRO A 318 13.92 -3.37 -20.22
N LEU A 319 14.86 -4.13 -19.66
CA LEU A 319 15.92 -3.57 -18.82
C LEU A 319 17.00 -2.94 -19.71
N ASP A 320 17.52 -1.78 -19.30
CA ASP A 320 18.73 -1.22 -19.90
C ASP A 320 19.95 -2.08 -19.54
N GLU A 321 20.97 -2.16 -20.41
CA GLU A 321 22.17 -3.00 -20.21
C GLU A 321 22.90 -2.76 -18.87
N THR A 322 22.83 -1.54 -18.34
CA THR A 322 23.37 -1.18 -17.02
C THR A 322 22.51 -1.68 -15.85
N GLN A 323 21.19 -1.76 -16.00
CA GLN A 323 20.28 -2.30 -14.98
C GLN A 323 20.33 -3.83 -14.94
N ALA A 324 20.64 -4.47 -16.07
CA ALA A 324 20.89 -5.90 -16.12
C ALA A 324 22.15 -6.30 -15.32
N GLN A 325 23.21 -5.48 -15.35
CA GLN A 325 24.43 -5.73 -14.57
C GLN A 325 24.23 -5.49 -13.06
N GLU A 326 23.52 -4.42 -12.66
CA GLU A 326 23.19 -4.18 -11.24
C GLU A 326 22.17 -5.20 -10.69
N ALA A 327 21.29 -5.72 -11.55
CA ALA A 327 20.38 -6.80 -11.17
C ALA A 327 21.15 -8.07 -10.77
N ASP A 328 22.24 -8.42 -11.46
CA ASP A 328 23.07 -9.58 -11.13
C ASP A 328 23.89 -9.40 -9.83
N GLU A 329 24.26 -8.17 -9.46
CA GLU A 329 25.05 -7.89 -8.24
C GLU A 329 24.19 -7.92 -6.95
N TYR A 330 22.87 -7.73 -7.06
CA TYR A 330 21.91 -7.83 -5.95
C TYR A 330 20.95 -9.04 -6.04
N ALA A 331 21.01 -9.84 -7.10
CA ALA A 331 20.17 -11.05 -7.28
C ALA A 331 20.92 -12.33 -6.92
N ALA A 332 21.26 -12.51 -5.64
CA ALA A 332 21.68 -13.81 -5.12
C ALA A 332 20.49 -14.76 -4.82
N LEU A 333 19.38 -14.67 -5.57
CA LEU A 333 18.26 -15.61 -5.47
C LEU A 333 17.65 -15.94 -6.86
N PRO A 334 17.60 -17.22 -7.25
CA PRO A 334 17.05 -17.64 -8.54
C PRO A 334 15.52 -17.70 -8.47
N ASP A 335 14.84 -16.55 -8.66
CA ASP A 335 13.51 -16.46 -9.30
C ASP A 335 12.92 -15.01 -9.40
N PHE A 336 13.69 -13.96 -9.11
CA PHE A 336 13.15 -12.60 -9.19
C PHE A 336 13.17 -12.10 -10.64
N ARG A 337 11.99 -11.96 -11.25
CA ARG A 337 11.83 -11.50 -12.64
C ARG A 337 12.55 -10.17 -12.86
N SER A 338 13.56 -10.24 -13.71
CA SER A 338 14.34 -9.17 -14.34
C SER A 338 13.53 -8.26 -15.27
N ARG A 339 12.30 -7.86 -14.91
CA ARG A 339 11.51 -6.91 -15.70
C ARG A 339 10.61 -6.02 -14.82
N ILE A 340 10.68 -4.72 -15.05
CA ILE A 340 9.91 -3.71 -14.30
C ILE A 340 8.45 -3.75 -14.77
N LEU A 341 7.52 -3.96 -13.83
CA LEU A 341 6.10 -3.78 -14.10
C LEU A 341 5.81 -2.29 -14.36
N PRO A 342 5.13 -1.93 -15.46
CA PRO A 342 4.74 -0.56 -15.69
C PRO A 342 3.71 -0.11 -14.64
N VAL A 343 3.86 1.12 -14.19
CA VAL A 343 3.06 1.71 -13.12
C VAL A 343 2.39 2.98 -13.63
N LEU A 344 1.05 2.99 -13.59
CA LEU A 344 0.26 4.19 -13.83
C LEU A 344 0.30 5.05 -12.56
N GLY A 345 1.00 6.20 -12.61
CA GLY A 345 1.33 7.02 -11.44
C GLY A 345 0.18 7.35 -10.47
N PRO A 346 -1.04 7.65 -10.94
CA PRO A 346 -2.19 7.86 -10.06
C PRO A 346 -2.49 6.71 -9.08
N LEU A 347 -2.25 5.45 -9.47
CA LEU A 347 -2.69 4.32 -8.66
C LEU A 347 -1.86 4.11 -7.39
N PRO A 348 -0.51 4.09 -7.41
CA PRO A 348 0.28 4.17 -6.20
C PRO A 348 -0.06 5.36 -5.32
N ALA A 349 -0.35 6.52 -5.92
CA ALA A 349 -0.74 7.71 -5.19
C ALA A 349 -2.05 7.49 -4.43
N MET A 350 -3.05 6.87 -5.07
CA MET A 350 -4.30 6.48 -4.43
C MET A 350 -4.09 5.48 -3.30
N PHE A 351 -3.23 4.47 -3.47
CA PHE A 351 -2.86 3.56 -2.37
C PHE A 351 -2.28 4.32 -1.19
N GLY A 352 -1.34 5.24 -1.44
CA GLY A 352 -0.73 6.06 -0.39
C GLY A 352 -1.75 6.96 0.32
N MET A 353 -2.63 7.59 -0.44
CA MET A 353 -3.72 8.42 0.10
C MET A 353 -4.71 7.59 0.93
N SER A 354 -5.12 6.41 0.45
CA SER A 354 -6.00 5.50 1.19
C SER A 354 -5.38 5.06 2.52
N MET A 355 -4.08 4.73 2.53
CA MET A 355 -3.36 4.41 3.76
C MET A 355 -3.31 5.60 4.72
N ALA A 356 -2.98 6.79 4.22
CA ALA A 356 -2.92 7.99 5.03
C ALA A 356 -4.27 8.33 5.67
N THR A 357 -5.37 8.25 4.90
CA THR A 357 -6.72 8.47 5.42
C THR A 357 -7.08 7.46 6.51
N PHE A 358 -6.81 6.16 6.27
CA PHE A 358 -7.08 5.12 7.26
C PHE A 358 -6.32 5.33 8.56
N ILE A 359 -5.02 5.60 8.46
CA ILE A 359 -4.14 5.82 9.61
C ILE A 359 -4.53 7.10 10.36
N THR A 360 -4.83 8.18 9.63
CA THR A 360 -5.28 9.46 10.23
C THR A 360 -6.54 9.24 11.07
N CYS A 361 -7.54 8.55 10.53
CA CYS A 361 -8.76 8.25 11.28
C CYS A 361 -8.47 7.36 12.49
N LYS A 362 -7.67 6.32 12.34
CA LYS A 362 -7.32 5.39 13.43
C LYS A 362 -6.58 6.09 14.57
N LEU A 363 -5.60 6.95 14.27
CA LEU A 363 -4.85 7.72 15.26
C LEU A 363 -5.70 8.79 15.95
N ALA A 364 -6.62 9.42 15.22
CA ALA A 364 -7.57 10.38 15.80
C ALA A 364 -8.66 9.71 16.67
N GLY A 365 -8.76 8.38 16.65
CA GLY A 365 -9.85 7.64 17.30
C GLY A 365 -11.18 7.77 16.56
N TRP A 366 -11.15 8.14 15.28
CA TRP A 366 -12.33 8.18 14.43
C TRP A 366 -12.73 6.75 14.01
N PRO A 367 -13.99 6.34 14.19
CA PRO A 367 -14.42 5.00 13.86
C PRO A 367 -14.29 4.77 12.35
N MET A 368 -13.41 3.85 11.98
CA MET A 368 -13.25 3.40 10.61
C MET A 368 -13.07 1.88 10.62
N GLU A 369 -14.13 1.19 10.22
CA GLU A 369 -14.11 -0.25 9.97
C GLU A 369 -14.20 -0.43 8.46
N PRO A 370 -13.09 -0.77 7.78
CA PRO A 370 -13.13 -1.08 6.36
C PRO A 370 -14.12 -2.22 6.17
N LEU A 371 -15.15 -1.99 5.36
CA LEU A 371 -16.07 -3.05 5.00
C LEU A 371 -15.27 -4.08 4.19
N PRO A 372 -15.11 -5.33 4.64
CA PRO A 372 -14.64 -6.37 3.74
C PRO A 372 -15.66 -6.46 2.62
N ILE A 373 -15.29 -6.00 1.41
CA ILE A 373 -16.21 -6.11 0.27
C ILE A 373 -16.30 -7.58 -0.09
N LYS A 374 -17.31 -8.22 0.51
CA LYS A 374 -18.32 -9.04 -0.13
C LYS A 374 -19.64 -8.99 0.66
N CYS A 375 -20.33 -7.83 0.74
CA CYS A 375 -21.61 -7.76 1.49
C CYS A 375 -22.72 -7.01 0.77
N ARG A 376 -23.72 -7.74 0.24
CA ARG A 376 -24.99 -7.25 -0.32
C ARG A 376 -26.10 -7.24 0.75
N GLU A 377 -25.96 -6.49 1.84
CA GLU A 377 -26.90 -6.57 3.00
C GLU A 377 -28.38 -6.38 2.66
N GLY A 378 -28.74 -5.42 1.78
CA GLY A 378 -30.12 -5.22 1.35
C GLY A 378 -30.71 -6.43 0.61
N LEU A 379 -29.85 -7.15 -0.14
CA LEU A 379 -30.22 -8.42 -0.73
C LEU A 379 -30.48 -9.45 0.37
N TYR A 380 -29.62 -9.55 1.39
CA TYR A 380 -29.75 -10.54 2.45
C TYR A 380 -30.98 -10.31 3.33
N VAL A 381 -31.29 -9.07 3.70
CA VAL A 381 -32.50 -8.72 4.47
C VAL A 381 -33.77 -9.05 3.68
N ARG A 382 -33.82 -8.67 2.39
CA ARG A 382 -34.96 -8.98 1.52
C ARG A 382 -35.14 -10.47 1.42
N VAL A 383 -34.07 -11.20 1.09
CA VAL A 383 -34.09 -12.66 0.90
C VAL A 383 -34.44 -13.38 2.20
N HIS A 384 -33.97 -12.91 3.36
CA HIS A 384 -34.32 -13.44 4.68
C HIS A 384 -35.82 -13.28 5.00
N ARG A 385 -36.39 -12.08 4.79
CA ARG A 385 -37.84 -11.82 4.97
C ARG A 385 -38.67 -12.69 4.04
N GLU A 386 -38.25 -12.76 2.79
CA GLU A 386 -38.88 -13.56 1.74
C GLU A 386 -38.84 -15.06 2.03
N LEU A 387 -37.73 -15.54 2.59
CA LEU A 387 -37.59 -16.91 3.08
C LEU A 387 -38.55 -17.16 4.24
N ARG A 388 -38.59 -16.28 5.24
CA ARG A 388 -39.52 -16.38 6.39
C ARG A 388 -40.99 -16.48 5.98
N VAL A 389 -41.42 -15.70 4.99
CA VAL A 389 -42.80 -15.74 4.46
C VAL A 389 -43.09 -17.04 3.71
N ARG A 390 -42.09 -17.65 3.06
CA ARG A 390 -42.25 -18.96 2.41
C ARG A 390 -42.32 -20.08 3.45
N GLU A 391 -41.51 -20.00 4.50
CA GLU A 391 -41.49 -20.95 5.59
C GLU A 391 -42.81 -20.99 6.37
N SER A 392 -43.40 -19.83 6.68
CA SER A 392 -44.68 -19.76 7.39
C SER A 392 -45.87 -20.35 6.62
N LYS A 393 -45.74 -20.53 5.29
CA LYS A 393 -46.73 -21.21 4.46
C LYS A 393 -46.60 -22.73 4.51
N ILE A 394 -45.40 -23.24 4.75
CA ILE A 394 -45.12 -24.68 4.86
C ILE A 394 -45.49 -25.15 6.27
N GLU A 395 -45.09 -24.40 7.30
CA GLU A 395 -45.34 -24.72 8.70
C GLU A 395 -46.07 -23.55 9.38
N LYS A 396 -47.35 -23.79 9.70
CA LYS A 396 -48.25 -22.75 10.22
C LYS A 396 -47.84 -22.35 11.64
N GLY A 397 -47.55 -21.07 11.85
CA GLY A 397 -47.27 -20.50 13.18
C GLY A 397 -45.79 -20.28 13.51
N ILE A 398 -44.87 -20.47 12.57
CA ILE A 398 -43.45 -20.13 12.78
C ILE A 398 -43.27 -18.61 12.90
N GLU A 399 -42.85 -18.15 14.08
CA GLU A 399 -42.42 -16.77 14.28
C GLU A 399 -40.94 -16.54 13.92
N THR A 400 -40.05 -17.51 14.13
CA THR A 400 -38.60 -17.38 13.88
C THR A 400 -38.08 -18.51 13.01
N ILE A 401 -37.25 -18.19 12.02
CA ILE A 401 -36.59 -19.20 11.15
C ILE A 401 -35.17 -19.48 11.63
N ALA A 402 -34.66 -20.68 11.34
CA ALA A 402 -33.37 -21.15 11.84
C ALA A 402 -32.14 -20.41 11.27
N LEU A 403 -32.28 -19.70 10.15
CA LEU A 403 -31.19 -18.97 9.51
C LEU A 403 -31.27 -17.47 9.85
N ASP A 404 -30.16 -16.87 10.26
CA ASP A 404 -30.04 -15.42 10.47
C ASP A 404 -29.66 -14.68 9.16
N ARG A 405 -29.48 -13.36 9.21
CA ARG A 405 -29.13 -12.56 8.02
C ARG A 405 -27.70 -12.82 7.51
N ARG A 406 -26.77 -13.11 8.43
CA ARG A 406 -25.37 -13.42 8.11
C ARG A 406 -25.29 -14.79 7.45
N ASP A 407 -26.11 -15.74 7.90
CA ASP A 407 -26.28 -17.04 7.26
C ASP A 407 -26.79 -16.88 5.82
N VAL A 408 -27.74 -15.99 5.57
CA VAL A 408 -28.21 -15.68 4.21
C VAL A 408 -27.09 -15.10 3.34
N GLY A 409 -26.28 -14.19 3.87
CA GLY A 409 -25.11 -13.65 3.16
C GLY A 409 -24.07 -14.73 2.83
N TYR A 410 -23.77 -15.59 3.79
CA TYR A 410 -22.87 -16.75 3.64
C TYR A 410 -23.38 -17.71 2.56
N VAL A 411 -24.66 -18.10 2.61
CA VAL A 411 -25.23 -19.01 1.62
C VAL A 411 -25.19 -18.39 0.22
N ILE A 412 -25.52 -17.11 0.09
CA ILE A 412 -25.53 -16.45 -1.22
C ILE A 412 -24.13 -16.29 -1.79
N GLU A 413 -23.18 -15.72 -1.03
CA GLU A 413 -21.87 -15.35 -1.59
C GLU A 413 -20.85 -16.48 -1.54
N GLU A 414 -20.89 -17.35 -0.53
CA GLU A 414 -19.87 -18.37 -0.31
C GLU A 414 -20.33 -19.75 -0.81
N VAL A 415 -21.55 -20.18 -0.46
CA VAL A 415 -22.06 -21.50 -0.89
C VAL A 415 -22.45 -21.51 -2.38
N PHE A 416 -23.19 -20.48 -2.83
CA PHE A 416 -23.71 -20.42 -4.20
C PHE A 416 -23.08 -19.34 -5.08
N ARG A 417 -22.14 -18.55 -4.56
CA ARG A 417 -21.35 -17.55 -5.31
C ARG A 417 -22.20 -16.55 -6.12
N GLY A 418 -23.34 -16.16 -5.56
CA GLY A 418 -24.28 -15.21 -6.14
C GLY A 418 -25.06 -15.73 -7.35
N LYS A 419 -25.03 -17.04 -7.62
CA LYS A 419 -25.68 -17.67 -8.79
C LYS A 419 -26.82 -18.59 -8.37
N SER A 420 -27.83 -18.73 -9.23
CA SER A 420 -28.83 -19.78 -9.12
C SER A 420 -28.18 -21.15 -9.25
N ALA A 421 -28.61 -22.08 -8.41
CA ALA A 421 -28.15 -23.45 -8.40
C ALA A 421 -28.60 -24.26 -9.63
N ILE A 422 -29.67 -23.82 -10.31
CA ILE A 422 -30.23 -24.50 -11.49
C ILE A 422 -29.70 -23.85 -12.78
N SER A 423 -30.05 -22.59 -13.03
CA SER A 423 -29.66 -21.90 -14.27
C SER A 423 -28.27 -21.26 -14.25
N GLY A 424 -27.61 -21.13 -13.09
CA GLY A 424 -26.36 -20.39 -12.97
C GLY A 424 -26.50 -18.86 -13.13
N SER A 425 -27.72 -18.35 -13.32
CA SER A 425 -28.01 -16.93 -13.49
C SER A 425 -27.88 -16.16 -12.18
N MET A 426 -27.48 -14.89 -12.26
CA MET A 426 -27.37 -13.97 -11.12
C MET A 426 -28.58 -13.03 -11.00
N GLU A 427 -29.58 -13.15 -11.88
CA GLU A 427 -30.72 -12.22 -11.90
C GLU A 427 -31.73 -12.53 -10.78
N LYS A 428 -32.01 -11.53 -9.94
CA LYS A 428 -33.11 -11.55 -8.93
C LYS A 428 -33.15 -12.85 -8.12
N ILE A 429 -32.03 -13.17 -7.47
CA ILE A 429 -31.88 -14.37 -6.65
C ILE A 429 -32.63 -14.29 -5.31
N GLY A 430 -32.99 -15.46 -4.77
CA GLY A 430 -33.55 -15.66 -3.43
C GLY A 430 -33.35 -17.09 -2.93
N LEU A 431 -33.81 -17.38 -1.72
CA LEU A 431 -33.62 -18.66 -1.04
C LEU A 431 -34.94 -19.40 -0.82
N CYS A 432 -34.88 -20.73 -0.83
CA CYS A 432 -35.94 -21.63 -0.33
C CYS A 432 -35.32 -22.94 0.19
N ARG A 433 -36.13 -23.76 0.89
CA ARG A 433 -35.77 -25.16 1.16
C ARG A 433 -35.50 -25.88 -0.16
N TRP A 434 -34.48 -26.74 -0.17
CA TRP A 434 -34.22 -27.58 -1.34
C TRP A 434 -35.15 -28.80 -1.36
N ARG A 435 -35.29 -29.48 -0.21
CA ARG A 435 -36.22 -30.59 -0.03
C ARG A 435 -37.26 -30.22 1.03
N LYS A 436 -38.54 -30.36 0.69
CA LYS A 436 -39.67 -29.88 1.52
C LYS A 436 -39.99 -30.79 2.70
N ASP A 437 -39.62 -32.06 2.62
CA ASP A 437 -39.71 -33.06 3.69
C ASP A 437 -38.75 -32.79 4.86
N LYS A 438 -37.71 -31.97 4.65
CA LYS A 438 -36.69 -31.63 5.66
C LYS A 438 -36.89 -30.20 6.21
N PRO A 439 -36.46 -29.93 7.46
CA PRO A 439 -36.52 -28.58 8.03
C PRO A 439 -35.55 -27.63 7.32
N LEU A 440 -35.78 -26.32 7.46
CA LEU A 440 -34.86 -25.29 6.98
C LEU A 440 -33.58 -25.29 7.81
N SER A 441 -32.43 -25.49 7.17
CA SER A 441 -31.11 -25.35 7.77
C SER A 441 -30.08 -24.99 6.68
N LEU A 442 -28.83 -24.72 7.07
CA LEU A 442 -27.73 -24.51 6.12
C LEU A 442 -27.53 -25.71 5.18
N GLN A 443 -27.90 -26.91 5.64
CA GLN A 443 -27.81 -28.17 4.87
C GLN A 443 -29.05 -28.46 4.01
N ASN A 444 -30.06 -27.58 4.03
CA ASN A 444 -31.28 -27.75 3.27
C ASN A 444 -31.84 -26.41 2.77
N VAL A 445 -30.97 -25.60 2.15
CA VAL A 445 -31.34 -24.30 1.58
C VAL A 445 -30.62 -24.09 0.24
N VAL A 446 -31.31 -23.53 -0.74
CA VAL A 446 -30.77 -23.34 -2.09
C VAL A 446 -31.00 -21.91 -2.61
N VAL A 447 -30.05 -21.39 -3.39
CA VAL A 447 -30.20 -20.12 -4.12
C VAL A 447 -30.78 -20.37 -5.50
N LEU A 448 -31.89 -19.69 -5.82
CA LEU A 448 -32.58 -19.78 -7.12
C LEU A 448 -32.96 -18.38 -7.62
N THR A 449 -33.21 -18.23 -8.92
CA THR A 449 -33.82 -17.02 -9.48
C THR A 449 -35.30 -16.92 -9.09
N LYS A 450 -35.89 -15.73 -9.16
CA LYS A 450 -37.31 -15.52 -8.84
C LYS A 450 -38.27 -16.44 -9.63
N SER A 451 -38.04 -16.63 -10.93
CA SER A 451 -38.88 -17.48 -11.77
C SER A 451 -38.76 -18.97 -11.42
N GLU A 452 -37.57 -19.41 -11.02
CA GLU A 452 -37.32 -20.78 -10.53
C GLU A 452 -37.93 -20.98 -9.14
N LEU A 453 -37.82 -20.00 -8.24
CA LEU A 453 -38.45 -20.04 -6.92
C LEU A 453 -39.98 -20.21 -7.02
N ASP A 454 -40.62 -19.48 -7.93
CA ASP A 454 -42.07 -19.56 -8.14
C ASP A 454 -42.52 -20.93 -8.66
N LYS A 455 -41.67 -21.60 -9.47
CA LYS A 455 -41.90 -22.99 -9.90
C LYS A 455 -41.66 -23.98 -8.77
N HIS A 456 -40.51 -23.88 -8.09
CA HIS A 456 -40.10 -24.79 -7.02
C HIS A 456 -41.04 -24.75 -5.82
N THR A 457 -41.55 -23.55 -5.47
CA THR A 457 -42.49 -23.39 -4.35
C THR A 457 -43.83 -24.10 -4.60
N LYS A 458 -44.23 -24.33 -5.86
CA LYS A 458 -45.49 -25.04 -6.21
C LYS A 458 -45.40 -26.56 -6.17
N LEU A 459 -44.19 -27.13 -6.06
CA LEU A 459 -44.00 -28.57 -6.00
C LEU A 459 -44.65 -29.18 -4.75
N THR A 460 -45.13 -30.40 -4.85
CA THR A 460 -45.60 -31.17 -3.69
C THR A 460 -44.42 -31.65 -2.84
N VAL A 461 -44.70 -32.15 -1.63
CA VAL A 461 -43.65 -32.68 -0.74
C VAL A 461 -43.00 -33.93 -1.35
N ASP A 462 -43.78 -34.77 -2.03
CA ASP A 462 -43.34 -36.01 -2.67
C ASP A 462 -42.87 -35.81 -4.14
N ALA A 463 -42.59 -34.58 -4.55
CA ALA A 463 -42.17 -34.30 -5.92
C ALA A 463 -40.78 -34.87 -6.21
N ASP A 464 -40.64 -35.64 -7.29
CA ASP A 464 -39.34 -36.14 -7.74
C ASP A 464 -38.52 -35.03 -8.40
N LEU A 465 -37.55 -34.50 -7.65
CA LEU A 465 -36.68 -33.42 -8.12
C LEU A 465 -35.78 -33.85 -9.29
N VAL A 466 -35.46 -35.15 -9.42
CA VAL A 466 -34.64 -35.68 -10.51
C VAL A 466 -35.39 -35.60 -11.83
N GLU A 467 -36.68 -35.95 -11.83
CA GLU A 467 -37.53 -35.86 -13.02
C GLU A 467 -37.74 -34.40 -13.46
N ILE A 468 -37.81 -33.47 -12.50
CA ILE A 468 -38.12 -32.06 -12.76
C ILE A 468 -36.91 -31.25 -13.21
N TYR A 469 -35.75 -31.44 -12.57
CA TYR A 469 -34.55 -30.62 -12.80
C TYR A 469 -33.40 -31.37 -13.47
N GLY A 470 -33.52 -32.69 -13.62
CA GLY A 470 -32.48 -33.57 -14.14
C GLY A 470 -31.50 -34.04 -13.05
N GLN A 471 -31.01 -35.27 -13.21
CA GLN A 471 -30.11 -35.93 -12.26
C GLN A 471 -28.84 -35.11 -11.97
N GLU A 472 -28.22 -34.53 -12.99
CA GLU A 472 -26.97 -33.76 -12.84
C GLU A 472 -27.12 -32.53 -11.94
N VAL A 473 -28.26 -31.83 -12.04
CA VAL A 473 -28.52 -30.63 -11.24
C VAL A 473 -28.79 -31.00 -9.79
N VAL A 474 -29.56 -32.06 -9.56
CA VAL A 474 -29.87 -32.55 -8.21
C VAL A 474 -28.61 -33.03 -7.51
N ASP A 475 -27.77 -33.81 -8.18
CA ASP A 475 -26.51 -34.31 -7.61
C ASP A 475 -25.55 -33.18 -7.26
N SER A 476 -25.47 -32.14 -8.11
CA SER A 476 -24.65 -30.94 -7.87
C SER A 476 -25.10 -30.16 -6.64
N ILE A 477 -26.41 -30.01 -6.43
CA ILE A 477 -26.95 -29.29 -5.28
C ILE A 477 -26.79 -30.13 -4.01
N ASP A 478 -27.14 -31.41 -4.04
CA ASP A 478 -27.01 -32.30 -2.89
C ASP A 478 -25.54 -32.48 -2.47
N ALA A 479 -24.59 -32.46 -3.41
CA ALA A 479 -23.17 -32.47 -3.09
C ALA A 479 -22.74 -31.24 -2.27
N LYS A 480 -23.18 -30.03 -2.67
CA LYS A 480 -22.89 -28.78 -1.93
C LYS A 480 -23.52 -28.78 -0.53
N LEU A 481 -24.72 -29.31 -0.40
CA LEU A 481 -25.40 -29.40 0.90
C LEU A 481 -24.76 -30.43 1.83
N ARG A 482 -24.24 -31.55 1.28
CA ARG A 482 -23.44 -32.52 2.04
C ARG A 482 -22.12 -31.90 2.53
N GLU A 483 -21.43 -31.14 1.68
CA GLU A 483 -20.21 -30.41 2.05
C GLU A 483 -20.47 -29.45 3.22
N GLU A 484 -21.58 -28.70 3.19
CA GLU A 484 -21.96 -27.80 4.29
C GLU A 484 -22.30 -28.56 5.58
N ALA A 485 -22.88 -29.76 5.48
CA ALA A 485 -23.15 -30.62 6.63
C ALA A 485 -21.87 -31.12 7.30
N GLU A 486 -20.83 -31.41 6.52
CA GLU A 486 -19.51 -31.80 7.02
C GLU A 486 -18.79 -30.62 7.68
N MET A 487 -18.84 -29.43 7.05
CA MET A 487 -18.22 -28.21 7.58
C MET A 487 -18.88 -27.71 8.87
N SER A 488 -20.20 -27.86 9.01
CA SER A 488 -20.93 -27.48 10.21
C SER A 488 -20.59 -28.35 11.44
N ARG A 489 -20.04 -29.57 11.26
CA ARG A 489 -19.56 -30.43 12.36
C ARG A 489 -18.20 -29.99 12.93
N LEU A 490 -17.51 -29.10 12.23
CA LEU A 490 -16.18 -28.57 12.59
C LEU A 490 -16.26 -27.21 13.30
N ARG A 491 -17.46 -26.64 13.46
CA ARG A 491 -17.71 -25.37 14.16
C ARG A 491 -17.99 -25.54 15.64
#